data_AF-A0A1Q8BK01-F1
#
_entry.id   AF-A0A1Q8BK01-F1
#
_cell.length_a   1.000
_cell.length_b   1.000
_cell.length_c   1.000
_cell.angle_alpha   90.00
_cell.angle_beta   90.00
_cell.angle_gamma   90.00
#
_symmetry.space_group_name_H-M   'P 1'
#
loop_
_entity.id
_entity.type
_entity.pdbx_description
1 polymer ?
#
loop_
_entity_poly.entity_id
_entity_poly.type
_entity_poly.pdbx_seq_one_letter_code
_entity_poly.pdbx_strand_id
1 'polypeptide(L)'
;MDPDELSTPGYAVLSPATRTKLATLEKGQLMIRHPHFTQPIFVRFPRPAVMQGRQGAERYPQAGEVSLDAAVLRALRPLDPTITLPWVQEITALYTEDEVIKARNATLLARPENVKAYFAAQFRKVLPGQPASRPMAVSIKSAPENDPYGF
;
A
#
# COMPACT_ATOMS: atom_id res chain seq x y z
N MET A 1 -22.55 -34.03 -0.58
CA MET A 1 -22.16 -35.27 0.11
C MET A 1 -22.35 -36.38 -0.89
N ASP A 2 -21.41 -37.30 -0.99
CA ASP A 2 -21.45 -38.30 -2.06
C ASP A 2 -22.58 -39.32 -1.79
N PRO A 3 -23.34 -39.72 -2.82
CA PRO A 3 -24.49 -40.62 -2.66
C PRO A 3 -24.07 -42.00 -2.14
N ASP A 4 -22.84 -42.44 -2.45
CA ASP A 4 -22.26 -43.69 -1.97
C ASP A 4 -21.86 -43.63 -0.48
N GLU A 5 -21.61 -42.44 0.06
CA GLU A 5 -21.38 -42.28 1.50
C GLU A 5 -22.70 -42.45 2.28
N LEU A 6 -23.80 -41.93 1.73
CA LEU A 6 -25.15 -41.96 2.32
C LEU A 6 -25.83 -43.35 2.32
N SER A 7 -25.28 -44.31 1.59
CA SER A 7 -25.74 -45.71 1.57
C SER A 7 -25.11 -46.57 2.67
N THR A 8 -24.14 -46.03 3.40
CA THR A 8 -23.47 -46.70 4.53
C THR A 8 -24.45 -46.99 5.69
N PRO A 9 -24.33 -48.13 6.41
CA PRO A 9 -25.23 -48.49 7.51
C PRO A 9 -25.39 -47.43 8.60
N GLY A 10 -24.38 -46.57 8.81
CA GLY A 10 -24.44 -45.46 9.76
C GLY A 10 -25.52 -44.41 9.45
N TYR A 11 -25.98 -44.33 8.20
CA TYR A 11 -27.02 -43.39 7.75
C TYR A 11 -28.38 -44.07 7.50
N ALA A 12 -28.52 -45.37 7.80
CA ALA A 12 -29.75 -46.14 7.58
C ALA A 12 -30.95 -45.62 8.38
N VAL A 13 -30.70 -44.91 9.49
CA VAL A 13 -31.72 -44.31 10.37
C VAL A 13 -32.32 -43.02 9.77
N LEU A 14 -31.71 -42.47 8.71
CA LEU A 14 -32.20 -41.24 8.08
C LEU A 14 -33.34 -41.54 7.11
N SER A 15 -34.36 -40.68 7.12
CA SER A 15 -35.46 -40.78 6.17
C SER A 15 -34.95 -40.61 4.72
N PRO A 16 -35.61 -41.21 3.71
CA PRO A 16 -35.25 -41.02 2.31
C PRO A 16 -35.20 -39.54 1.89
N ALA A 17 -36.16 -38.73 2.36
CA ALA A 17 -36.21 -37.30 2.10
C ALA A 17 -35.00 -36.54 2.65
N THR A 18 -34.53 -36.92 3.84
CA THR A 18 -33.32 -36.34 4.45
C THR A 18 -32.07 -36.68 3.64
N ARG A 19 -31.94 -37.93 3.16
CA ARG A 19 -30.81 -38.35 2.32
C ARG A 19 -30.75 -37.60 1.00
N THR A 20 -31.89 -37.42 0.33
CA THR A 20 -31.95 -36.62 -0.90
C THR A 20 -31.50 -35.17 -0.66
N LYS A 21 -31.92 -34.57 0.46
CA LYS A 21 -31.51 -33.20 0.81
C LYS A 21 -30.02 -33.09 1.19
N LEU A 22 -29.44 -34.13 1.79
CA LEU A 22 -27.99 -34.21 2.04
C LEU A 22 -27.17 -34.32 0.75
N ALA A 23 -27.70 -34.99 -0.27
CA ALA A 23 -27.05 -35.09 -1.58
C ALA A 23 -27.03 -33.75 -2.33
N THR A 24 -28.05 -32.90 -2.14
CA THR A 24 -28.23 -31.62 -2.87
C THR A 24 -27.93 -30.37 -2.04
N LEU A 25 -27.17 -30.47 -0.95
CA LEU A 25 -26.82 -29.32 -0.12
C LEU A 25 -26.04 -28.26 -0.90
N GLU A 26 -26.47 -27.00 -0.77
CA GLU A 26 -25.69 -25.87 -1.28
C GLU A 26 -24.41 -25.70 -0.44
N LYS A 27 -23.36 -25.17 -1.06
CA LYS A 27 -22.09 -24.89 -0.37
C LYS A 27 -22.32 -24.03 0.89
N GLY A 28 -21.92 -24.52 2.05
CA GLY A 28 -22.07 -23.83 3.34
C GLY A 28 -23.43 -24.03 4.02
N GLN A 29 -24.30 -24.90 3.49
CA GLN A 29 -25.41 -25.48 4.24
C GLN A 29 -24.95 -26.71 5.03
N LEU A 30 -25.52 -26.89 6.23
CA LEU A 30 -25.25 -27.99 7.15
C LEU A 30 -26.58 -28.58 7.64
N MET A 31 -26.64 -29.90 7.77
CA MET A 31 -27.70 -30.58 8.52
C MET A 31 -27.31 -30.70 9.99
N ILE A 32 -28.13 -30.16 10.88
CA ILE A 32 -27.99 -30.28 12.33
C ILE A 32 -29.07 -31.24 12.84
N ARG A 33 -28.64 -32.27 13.58
CA ARG A 33 -29.53 -33.17 14.31
C ARG A 33 -29.41 -32.86 15.80
N HIS A 34 -30.54 -32.65 16.47
CA HIS A 34 -30.58 -32.32 17.89
C HIS A 34 -31.71 -33.10 18.58
N PRO A 35 -31.51 -33.68 19.78
CA PRO A 35 -32.53 -34.50 20.46
C PRO A 35 -33.88 -33.81 20.68
N HIS A 36 -33.90 -32.49 20.91
CA HIS A 36 -35.14 -31.71 21.05
C HIS A 36 -35.94 -31.51 19.77
N PHE A 37 -35.36 -31.79 18.59
CA PHE A 37 -36.04 -31.65 17.31
C PHE A 37 -36.20 -33.02 16.66
N THR A 38 -37.45 -33.40 16.39
CA THR A 38 -37.78 -34.68 15.75
C THR A 38 -37.33 -34.73 14.29
N GLN A 39 -37.21 -33.57 13.64
CA GLN A 39 -36.77 -33.41 12.26
C GLN A 39 -35.38 -32.74 12.21
N PRO A 40 -34.47 -33.20 11.33
CA PRO A 40 -33.19 -32.54 11.10
C PRO A 40 -33.38 -31.12 10.56
N ILE A 41 -32.65 -30.17 11.13
CA ILE A 41 -32.69 -28.77 10.72
C ILE A 41 -31.57 -28.52 9.72
N PHE A 42 -31.87 -27.81 8.64
CA PHE A 42 -30.87 -27.40 7.66
C PHE A 42 -30.60 -25.91 7.83
N VAL A 43 -29.39 -25.59 8.28
CA VAL A 43 -28.97 -24.20 8.45
C VAL A 43 -27.89 -23.87 7.44
N ARG A 44 -27.87 -22.64 6.98
CA ARG A 44 -26.76 -22.08 6.24
C ARG A 44 -25.96 -21.25 7.21
N PHE A 45 -24.67 -21.54 7.36
CA PHE A 45 -23.82 -20.61 8.09
C PHE A 45 -23.95 -19.24 7.40
N PRO A 46 -24.19 -18.16 8.15
CA PRO A 46 -24.21 -16.83 7.57
C PRO A 46 -22.85 -16.64 6.92
N ARG A 47 -22.82 -16.71 5.58
CA ARG A 47 -21.64 -16.28 4.87
C ARG A 47 -21.50 -14.80 5.21
N PRO A 48 -20.30 -14.33 5.62
CA PRO A 48 -20.04 -12.91 5.61
C PRO A 48 -20.51 -12.38 4.26
N ALA A 49 -21.11 -11.19 4.21
CA ALA A 49 -21.60 -10.59 2.98
C ALA A 49 -20.41 -10.29 2.05
N VAL A 50 -19.89 -11.32 1.38
CA VAL A 50 -18.78 -11.23 0.44
C VAL A 50 -19.40 -11.00 -0.93
N MET A 51 -19.06 -9.85 -1.50
CA MET A 51 -19.41 -9.52 -2.87
C MET A 51 -18.75 -10.53 -3.80
N GLN A 52 -19.47 -10.99 -4.84
CA GLN A 52 -18.86 -11.86 -5.85
C GLN A 52 -17.72 -11.10 -6.53
N GLY A 53 -16.63 -11.81 -6.90
CA GLY A 53 -15.44 -11.16 -7.47
C GLY A 53 -15.75 -10.24 -8.66
N ARG A 54 -16.65 -10.67 -9.56
CA ARG A 54 -17.13 -9.83 -10.67
C ARG A 54 -17.87 -8.58 -10.21
N GLN A 55 -18.82 -8.73 -9.29
CA GLN A 55 -19.56 -7.59 -8.72
C GLN A 55 -18.62 -6.64 -7.97
N GLY A 56 -17.60 -7.19 -7.33
CA GLY A 56 -16.53 -6.42 -6.67
C GLY A 56 -15.72 -5.62 -7.68
N ALA A 57 -15.30 -6.24 -8.77
CA ALA A 57 -14.54 -5.58 -9.84
C ALA A 57 -15.36 -4.50 -10.57
N GLU A 58 -16.66 -4.74 -10.80
CA GLU A 58 -17.56 -3.75 -11.42
C GLU A 58 -17.83 -2.56 -10.48
N ARG A 59 -18.01 -2.80 -9.18
CA ARG A 59 -18.28 -1.75 -8.20
C ARG A 59 -17.03 -0.96 -7.80
N TYR A 60 -15.88 -1.63 -7.74
CA TYR A 60 -14.59 -1.07 -7.35
C TYR A 60 -13.59 -1.33 -8.48
N PRO A 61 -13.63 -0.52 -9.55
CA PRO A 61 -12.64 -0.64 -10.62
C PRO A 61 -11.24 -0.46 -10.04
N GLN A 62 -10.25 -1.13 -10.62
CA GLN A 62 -8.87 -0.94 -10.17
C GLN A 62 -8.50 0.53 -10.31
N ALA A 63 -8.06 1.14 -9.21
CA ALA A 63 -7.63 2.52 -9.23
C ALA A 63 -6.47 2.64 -10.21
N GLY A 64 -6.59 3.55 -11.18
CA GLY A 64 -5.49 3.84 -12.10
C GLY A 64 -4.25 4.29 -11.33
N GLU A 65 -3.08 4.12 -11.94
CA GLU A 65 -1.82 4.58 -11.36
C GLU A 65 -1.91 6.09 -11.12
N VAL A 66 -1.82 6.49 -9.84
CA VAL A 66 -1.80 7.89 -9.48
C VAL A 66 -0.36 8.31 -9.28
N SER A 67 0.05 9.40 -9.93
CA SER A 67 1.38 9.96 -9.76
C SER A 67 1.67 10.28 -8.29
N LEU A 68 2.94 10.21 -7.92
CA LEU A 68 3.39 10.51 -6.56
C LEU A 68 2.93 11.91 -6.12
N ASP A 69 3.05 12.92 -6.99
CA ASP A 69 2.65 14.29 -6.69
C ASP A 69 1.15 14.41 -6.41
N ALA A 70 0.32 13.73 -7.20
CA ALA A 70 -1.13 13.71 -6.99
C ALA A 70 -1.51 12.94 -5.71
N ALA A 71 -0.75 11.91 -5.35
CA ALA A 71 -0.90 11.21 -4.07
C ALA A 71 -0.52 12.10 -2.87
N VAL A 72 0.58 12.84 -2.98
CA VAL A 72 1.03 13.81 -1.95
C VAL A 72 0.01 14.94 -1.79
N LEU A 73 -0.45 15.55 -2.89
CA LEU A 73 -1.50 16.57 -2.86
C LEU A 73 -2.75 16.07 -2.14
N ARG A 74 -3.24 14.88 -2.51
CA ARG A 74 -4.44 14.28 -1.90
C ARG A 74 -4.27 14.05 -0.39
N ALA A 75 -3.07 13.71 0.05
CA ALA A 75 -2.77 13.50 1.46
C ALA A 75 -2.67 14.80 2.26
N LEU A 76 -2.12 15.87 1.68
CA LEU A 76 -1.92 17.14 2.37
C LEU A 76 -3.14 18.09 2.31
N ARG A 77 -4.00 17.94 1.31
CA ARG A 77 -5.20 18.80 1.10
C ARG A 77 -6.20 18.82 2.27
N PRO A 78 -6.41 17.74 3.06
CA PRO A 78 -7.21 17.80 4.27
C PRO A 78 -6.61 18.67 5.39
N LEU A 79 -5.29 18.88 5.39
CA LEU A 79 -4.61 19.73 6.38
C LEU A 79 -4.56 21.19 5.92
N ASP A 80 -4.29 21.41 4.62
CA ASP A 80 -4.28 22.74 4.01
C ASP A 80 -4.93 22.68 2.61
N PRO A 81 -6.17 23.18 2.46
CA PRO A 81 -6.89 23.21 1.17
C PRO A 81 -6.24 24.09 0.11
N THR A 82 -5.32 24.98 0.49
CA THR A 82 -4.65 25.94 -0.43
C THR A 82 -3.46 25.33 -1.17
N ILE A 83 -3.11 24.08 -0.89
CA ILE A 83 -2.05 23.34 -1.58
C ILE A 83 -2.54 22.97 -3.00
N THR A 84 -1.70 23.23 -4.00
CA THR A 84 -1.99 22.98 -5.41
C THR A 84 -1.04 21.95 -5.99
N LEU A 85 -1.45 21.25 -7.05
CA LEU A 85 -0.60 20.27 -7.73
C LEU A 85 0.72 20.88 -8.26
N PRO A 86 0.72 22.05 -8.92
CA PRO A 86 1.96 22.64 -9.43
C PRO A 86 2.96 22.98 -8.32
N TRP A 87 2.48 23.42 -7.15
CA TRP A 87 3.33 23.70 -6.01
C TRP A 87 4.00 22.44 -5.45
N VAL A 88 3.26 21.32 -5.39
CA VAL A 88 3.83 20.04 -4.98
C VAL A 88 4.92 19.62 -5.96
N GLN A 89 4.61 19.66 -7.27
CA GLN A 89 5.56 19.30 -8.33
C GLN A 89 6.84 20.15 -8.29
N GLU A 90 6.72 21.46 -8.05
CA GLU A 90 7.88 22.36 -7.92
C GLU A 90 8.79 21.96 -6.76
N ILE A 91 8.21 21.63 -5.60
CA ILE A 91 8.98 21.25 -4.42
C ILE A 91 9.58 19.85 -4.57
N THR A 92 8.86 18.90 -5.16
CA THR A 92 9.29 17.51 -5.29
C THR A 92 10.25 17.28 -6.46
N ALA A 93 10.32 18.20 -7.43
CA ALA A 93 11.07 18.04 -8.68
C ALA A 93 12.56 17.65 -8.51
N LEU A 94 13.20 18.04 -7.42
CA LEU A 94 14.64 17.81 -7.17
C LEU A 94 14.93 16.68 -6.18
N TYR A 95 13.90 15.99 -5.68
CA TYR A 95 14.05 15.00 -4.62
C TYR A 95 13.62 13.61 -5.09
N THR A 96 14.15 12.61 -4.41
CA THR A 96 13.81 11.21 -4.69
C THR A 96 12.42 10.87 -4.16
N GLU A 97 11.78 9.86 -4.76
CA GLU A 97 10.45 9.41 -4.33
C GLU A 97 10.40 9.05 -2.83
N ASP A 98 11.45 8.39 -2.32
CA ASP A 98 11.56 8.01 -0.92
C ASP A 98 11.60 9.22 0.02
N GLU A 99 12.33 10.28 -0.35
CA GLU A 99 12.40 11.52 0.42
C GLU A 99 11.04 12.22 0.47
N VAL A 100 10.33 12.25 -0.66
CA VAL A 100 8.99 12.83 -0.77
C VAL A 100 7.98 12.05 0.09
N ILE A 101 8.03 10.71 0.05
CA ILE A 101 7.18 9.85 0.89
C ILE A 101 7.47 10.08 2.37
N LYS A 102 8.74 10.17 2.75
CA LYS A 102 9.16 10.44 4.13
C LYS A 102 8.67 11.82 4.61
N ALA A 103 8.86 12.86 3.80
CA ALA A 103 8.41 14.22 4.09
C ALA A 103 6.88 14.30 4.25
N ARG A 104 6.14 13.61 3.37
CA ARG A 104 4.67 13.49 3.46
C ARG A 104 4.27 12.85 4.78
N ASN A 105 4.86 11.71 5.12
CA ASN A 105 4.51 10.98 6.36
C ASN A 105 4.84 11.81 7.61
N ALA A 106 6.00 12.49 7.63
CA ALA A 106 6.37 13.38 8.73
C ALA A 106 5.36 14.53 8.91
N THR A 107 4.88 15.10 7.81
CA THR A 107 3.90 16.19 7.83
C THR A 107 2.53 15.72 8.32
N LEU A 108 2.08 14.54 7.88
CA LEU A 108 0.83 13.94 8.35
C LEU A 108 0.84 13.61 9.84
N LEU A 109 2.00 13.21 10.37
CA LEU A 109 2.18 12.91 11.79
C LEU A 109 2.23 14.18 12.65
N ALA A 110 3.00 15.19 12.22
CA ALA A 110 3.19 16.41 13.00
C ALA A 110 1.96 17.32 13.02
N ARG A 111 1.12 17.30 11.96
CA ARG A 111 -0.04 18.19 11.79
C ARG A 111 0.25 19.66 12.16
N PRO A 112 1.27 20.26 11.54
CA PRO A 112 1.70 21.63 11.85
C PRO A 112 0.63 22.65 11.46
N GLU A 113 0.61 23.80 12.13
CA GLU A 113 -0.28 24.92 11.76
C GLU A 113 0.01 25.44 10.35
N ASN A 114 1.29 25.49 9.95
CA ASN A 114 1.71 25.86 8.61
C ASN A 114 2.27 24.65 7.84
N VAL A 115 1.36 23.97 7.13
CA VAL A 115 1.66 22.74 6.38
C VAL A 115 2.67 22.98 5.26
N LYS A 116 2.52 24.07 4.49
CA LYS A 116 3.42 24.40 3.37
C LYS A 116 4.86 24.61 3.84
N ALA A 117 5.05 25.41 4.89
CA ALA A 117 6.37 25.70 5.42
C ALA A 117 7.02 24.45 6.02
N TYR A 118 6.26 23.65 6.78
CA TYR A 118 6.78 22.43 7.39
C TYR A 118 7.16 21.37 6.36
N PHE A 119 6.30 21.14 5.35
CA PHE A 119 6.57 20.19 4.28
C PHE A 119 7.79 20.60 3.47
N ALA A 120 7.89 21.88 3.07
CA ALA A 120 9.06 22.42 2.38
C ALA A 120 10.35 22.28 3.21
N ALA A 121 10.26 22.46 4.54
CA ALA A 121 11.39 22.33 5.46
C ALA A 121 11.88 20.89 5.65
N GLN A 122 11.10 19.86 5.28
CA GLN A 122 11.57 18.47 5.32
C GLN A 122 12.63 18.18 4.26
N PHE A 123 12.67 18.98 3.21
CA PHE A 123 13.62 18.84 2.13
C PHE A 123 14.90 19.59 2.47
N ARG A 124 16.05 18.89 2.42
CA ARG A 124 17.35 19.52 2.68
C ARG A 124 17.56 20.61 1.63
N LYS A 125 18.00 21.81 2.03
CA LYS A 125 18.48 22.82 1.07
C LYS A 125 19.60 22.19 0.24
N VAL A 126 19.29 21.77 -0.98
CA VAL A 126 20.29 21.42 -2.00
C VAL A 126 20.97 22.73 -2.37
N LEU A 127 21.96 23.14 -1.58
CA LEU A 127 22.85 24.23 -1.93
C LEU A 127 23.57 23.79 -3.21
N PRO A 128 23.48 24.55 -4.33
CA PRO A 128 24.27 24.21 -5.50
C PRO A 128 25.73 24.17 -5.09
N GLY A 129 26.40 23.05 -5.41
CA GLY A 129 27.80 22.85 -5.06
C GLY A 129 28.63 24.04 -5.54
N GLN A 130 29.16 24.81 -4.60
CA GLN A 130 30.00 25.95 -4.90
C GLN A 130 31.22 25.43 -5.67
N PRO A 131 31.48 25.85 -6.91
CA PRO A 131 32.63 25.36 -7.65
C PRO A 131 33.87 25.70 -6.83
N ALA A 132 34.68 24.69 -6.52
CA ALA A 132 35.92 24.87 -5.80
C ALA A 132 36.75 25.92 -6.54
N SER A 133 36.97 27.09 -5.93
CA SER A 133 37.92 28.07 -6.45
C SER A 133 39.28 27.38 -6.42
N ARG A 134 39.76 26.98 -7.61
CA ARG A 134 41.07 26.36 -7.75
C ARG A 134 42.09 27.41 -7.30
N PRO A 135 42.84 27.20 -6.20
CA PRO A 135 43.90 28.11 -5.85
C PRO A 135 44.85 28.16 -7.04
N MET A 136 45.14 29.36 -7.55
CA MET A 136 46.14 29.54 -8.59
C MET A 136 47.41 28.86 -8.11
N ALA A 137 47.92 27.92 -8.92
CA ALA A 137 49.16 27.23 -8.62
C ALA A 137 50.25 28.28 -8.43
N VAL A 138 50.80 28.37 -7.22
CA VAL A 138 51.99 29.18 -6.98
C VAL A 138 53.10 28.56 -7.81
N SER A 139 53.65 29.33 -8.74
CA SER A 139 54.76 28.89 -9.59
C SER A 139 55.92 28.46 -8.69
N ILE A 140 56.30 27.18 -8.78
CA ILE A 140 57.46 26.64 -8.09
C ILE A 140 58.67 27.34 -8.71
N LYS A 141 59.41 28.11 -7.91
CA LYS A 141 60.66 28.75 -8.34
C LYS A 141 61.58 27.65 -8.88
N SER A 142 61.99 27.78 -10.13
CA SER A 142 62.98 26.89 -10.76
C SER A 142 64.28 26.92 -9.95
N ALA A 143 64.91 25.75 -9.82
CA ALA A 143 66.19 25.60 -9.14
C ALA A 143 67.26 26.55 -9.74
N PRO A 144 68.20 27.07 -8.94
CA PRO A 144 69.27 27.92 -9.43
C PRO A 144 70.20 27.13 -10.36
N GLU A 145 70.57 27.75 -11.48
CA GLU A 145 71.28 27.19 -12.64
C GLU A 145 72.75 26.77 -12.37
N ASN A 146 73.17 26.67 -11.10
CA ASN A 146 74.57 26.40 -10.72
C ASN A 146 74.66 25.49 -9.48
N ASP A 147 74.07 24.29 -9.56
CA ASP A 147 74.37 23.20 -8.63
C ASP A 147 75.34 22.20 -9.29
N PRO A 148 76.60 22.11 -8.84
CA PRO A 148 77.58 21.17 -9.38
C PRO A 148 77.36 19.70 -8.95
N TYR A 149 76.31 19.37 -8.18
CA TYR A 149 76.02 17.99 -7.73
C TYR A 149 74.53 17.60 -7.75
N GLY A 150 73.71 18.13 -8.67
CA GLY A 150 72.32 17.69 -8.84
C GLY A 150 72.20 16.36 -9.62
N PHE A 151 71.59 15.33 -9.00
CA PHE A 151 71.09 14.12 -9.67
C PHE A 151 69.77 14.39 -10.42
#